data_AF-A0A496RCA5-F1
#
_entry.id   AF-A0A496RCA5-F1
#
_cell.length_a   1.000
_cell.length_b   1.000
_cell.length_c   1.000
_cell.angle_alpha   90.00
_cell.angle_beta   90.00
_cell.angle_gamma   90.00
#
_symmetry.space_group_name_H-M   'P 1'
#
loop_
_entity.id
_entity.type
_entity.pdbx_description
1 polymer ?
#
loop_
_entity_poly.entity_id
_entity_poly.type
_entity_poly.pdbx_seq_one_letter_code
_entity_poly.pdbx_strand_id
1 'polypeptide(L)'
;ILGASGENIYPEAIESIINNFDFVEDSIVFQEEGIIVALVNLDKEALFESFEHFKDGAKHASEAAAEYSKELIRKVNKQLNPFSRITKLRHEEEPFEKTPKKTIKRYLYTRFKKDDSE
;
A
#
# COMPACT_ATOMS: atom_id res chain seq x y z
N ILE A 1 -8.98 1.95 -13.31
CA ILE A 1 -9.84 0.88 -12.75
C ILE A 1 -11.28 1.29 -13.01
N LEU A 2 -12.15 0.37 -13.44
CA LEU A 2 -13.59 0.66 -13.59
C LEU A 2 -14.31 0.12 -12.37
N GLY A 3 -14.99 1.00 -11.62
CA GLY A 3 -15.76 0.62 -10.45
C GLY A 3 -17.00 -0.20 -10.82
N ALA A 4 -17.55 -0.95 -9.86
CA ALA A 4 -18.74 -1.77 -10.06
C ALA A 4 -19.97 -0.98 -10.56
N SER A 5 -20.01 0.33 -10.30
CA SER A 5 -21.07 1.25 -10.75
C SER A 5 -20.75 1.98 -12.05
N GLY A 6 -19.67 1.63 -12.75
CA GLY A 6 -19.24 2.28 -13.99
C GLY A 6 -18.43 3.56 -13.81
N GLU A 7 -17.99 3.88 -12.59
CA GLU A 7 -17.17 5.05 -12.30
C GLU A 7 -15.69 4.80 -12.56
N ASN A 8 -14.99 5.84 -13.02
CA ASN A 8 -13.54 5.78 -13.25
C ASN A 8 -12.79 5.98 -11.94
N ILE A 9 -11.98 4.98 -11.57
CA ILE A 9 -11.10 5.01 -10.42
C ILE A 9 -9.67 5.13 -10.93
N TYR A 10 -8.98 6.18 -10.50
CA TYR A 10 -7.60 6.51 -10.89
C TYR A 10 -6.63 6.04 -9.80
N PRO A 11 -5.88 4.94 -10.03
CA PRO A 11 -4.93 4.42 -9.04
C PRO A 11 -3.91 5.45 -8.58
N GLU A 12 -3.42 6.28 -9.49
CA GLU A 12 -2.40 7.31 -9.24
C GLU A 12 -2.86 8.33 -8.19
N ALA A 13 -4.15 8.69 -8.19
CA ALA A 13 -4.70 9.61 -7.21
C ALA A 13 -4.74 8.98 -5.82
N ILE A 14 -5.06 7.68 -5.74
CA ILE A 14 -5.07 6.93 -4.48
C ILE A 14 -3.63 6.76 -3.97
N GLU A 15 -2.70 6.38 -4.84
CA GLU A 15 -1.26 6.27 -4.51
C GLU A 15 -0.71 7.59 -4.00
N SER A 16 -1.06 8.72 -4.61
CA SER A 16 -0.64 10.03 -4.12
C SER A 16 -1.14 10.32 -2.71
N ILE A 17 -2.33 9.83 -2.33
CA ILE A 17 -2.84 9.96 -0.97
C ILE A 17 -2.04 9.04 -0.03
N ILE A 18 -1.80 7.79 -0.42
CA ILE A 18 -1.04 6.81 0.39
C ILE A 18 0.40 7.31 0.63
N ASN A 19 1.06 7.83 -0.40
CA ASN A 19 2.46 8.30 -0.34
C ASN A 19 2.64 9.57 0.52
N ASN A 20 1.55 10.22 0.95
CA ASN A 20 1.61 11.36 1.88
C ASN A 20 1.63 10.92 3.36
N PHE A 21 1.51 9.63 3.65
CA PHE A 21 1.58 9.12 5.02
C PHE A 21 3.02 8.82 5.43
N ASP A 22 3.33 9.07 6.70
CA ASP A 22 4.65 8.79 7.26
C ASP A 22 5.05 7.32 7.06
N PHE A 23 6.35 7.06 6.88
CA PHE A 23 6.91 5.72 6.66
C PHE A 23 6.52 5.06 5.34
N VAL A 24 5.69 5.66 4.49
CA VAL A 24 5.44 5.17 3.13
C VAL A 24 6.50 5.74 2.19
N GLU A 25 7.29 4.88 1.55
CA GLU A 25 8.22 5.32 0.51
C GLU A 25 7.51 5.41 -0.85
N ASP A 26 6.79 4.34 -1.21
CA ASP A 26 6.08 4.23 -2.47
C ASP A 26 4.86 3.31 -2.32
N SER A 27 3.92 3.45 -3.26
CA SER A 27 2.77 2.56 -3.35
C SER A 27 2.36 2.30 -4.80
N ILE A 28 1.72 1.15 -5.02
CA ILE A 28 1.08 0.76 -6.27
C ILE A 28 -0.35 0.34 -5.94
N VAL A 29 -1.31 0.93 -6.62
CA VAL A 29 -2.73 0.57 -6.50
C VAL A 29 -3.17 -0.14 -7.77
N PHE A 30 -3.84 -1.28 -7.61
CA PHE A 30 -4.37 -2.05 -8.73
C PHE A 30 -5.65 -2.77 -8.35
N GLN A 31 -6.34 -3.30 -9.36
CA GLN A 31 -7.51 -4.13 -9.17
C GLN A 31 -7.14 -5.60 -9.33
N GLU A 32 -7.54 -6.40 -8.35
CA GLU A 32 -7.38 -7.85 -8.34
C GLU A 32 -8.73 -8.45 -8.00
N GLU A 33 -9.25 -9.37 -8.81
CA GLU A 33 -10.54 -10.06 -8.54
C GLU A 33 -11.73 -9.13 -8.22
N GLY A 34 -11.75 -7.95 -8.84
CA GLY A 34 -12.82 -6.96 -8.62
C GLY A 34 -12.63 -6.07 -7.39
N ILE A 35 -11.65 -6.32 -6.53
CA ILE A 35 -11.32 -5.49 -5.37
C ILE A 35 -10.11 -4.59 -5.64
N ILE A 36 -10.03 -3.47 -4.91
CA ILE A 36 -8.89 -2.55 -4.97
C ILE A 36 -7.85 -2.98 -3.93
N VAL A 37 -6.63 -3.23 -4.41
CA VAL A 37 -5.49 -3.63 -3.61
C VAL A 37 -4.43 -2.54 -3.68
N ALA A 38 -3.89 -2.17 -2.52
CA ALA A 38 -2.72 -1.30 -2.41
C ALA A 38 -1.51 -2.14 -2.00
N LEU A 39 -0.45 -2.11 -2.81
CA LEU A 39 0.86 -2.65 -2.46
C LEU A 39 1.74 -1.49 -2.02
N VAL A 40 2.25 -1.54 -0.81
CA VAL A 40 2.95 -0.42 -0.16
C VAL A 40 4.33 -0.89 0.27
N ASN A 41 5.35 -0.12 -0.09
CA ASN A 41 6.68 -0.28 0.46
C ASN A 41 6.85 0.74 1.60
N LEU A 42 7.23 0.23 2.77
CA LEU A 42 7.43 1.04 3.96
C LEU A 42 8.92 1.17 4.27
N ASP A 43 9.32 2.33 4.75
CA ASP A 43 10.60 2.52 5.40
C ASP A 43 10.57 1.80 6.75
N LYS A 44 11.03 0.54 6.73
CA LYS A 44 11.06 -0.33 7.92
C LYS A 44 12.02 0.21 8.98
N GLU A 45 13.09 0.90 8.58
CA GLU A 45 14.08 1.47 9.49
C GLU A 45 13.43 2.61 10.27
N ALA A 46 12.83 3.58 9.58
CA ALA A 46 12.13 4.69 10.22
C ALA A 46 10.91 4.23 11.04
N LEU A 47 10.18 3.22 10.55
CA LEU A 47 9.08 2.61 11.30
C LEU A 47 9.62 2.01 12.61
N PHE A 48 10.66 1.17 12.54
CA PHE A 48 11.25 0.51 13.70
C PHE A 48 11.78 1.51 14.73
N GLU A 49 12.54 2.53 14.30
CA GLU A 49 13.03 3.59 15.18
C GLU A 49 11.89 4.33 15.90
N SER A 50 10.80 4.65 15.18
CA SER A 50 9.63 5.29 15.77
C SER A 50 8.96 4.42 16.84
N PHE A 51 8.98 3.09 16.68
CA PHE A 51 8.38 2.15 17.64
C PHE A 51 9.31 1.82 18.81
N GLU A 52 10.64 1.87 18.67
CA GLU A 52 11.59 1.70 19.78
C GLU A 52 11.39 2.75 20.89
N HIS A 53 10.94 3.96 20.53
CA HIS A 53 10.56 4.99 21.50
C HIS A 53 9.26 4.68 22.26
N PHE A 54 8.40 3.81 21.72
CA PHE A 54 7.11 3.41 22.28
C PHE A 54 7.17 2.10 23.07
N LYS A 55 8.14 1.98 24.00
CA LYS A 55 8.11 1.19 25.26
C LYS A 55 7.57 -0.26 25.34
N ASP A 56 7.17 -0.93 24.27
CA ASP A 56 6.87 -2.36 24.24
C ASP A 56 7.78 -3.04 23.20
N GLY A 57 8.61 -3.98 23.66
CA GLY A 57 9.81 -4.44 22.96
C GLY A 57 9.60 -5.04 21.56
N ALA A 58 10.75 -5.28 20.90
CA ALA A 58 10.97 -5.77 19.53
C ALA A 58 10.21 -7.04 19.07
N LYS A 59 9.34 -7.62 19.89
CA LYS A 59 8.54 -8.81 19.57
C LYS A 59 7.38 -8.56 18.60
N HIS A 60 7.10 -7.31 18.27
CA HIS A 60 5.89 -6.93 17.54
C HIS A 60 6.15 -6.06 16.30
N ALA A 61 7.32 -6.11 15.66
CA ALA A 61 7.53 -5.33 14.42
C ALA A 61 6.51 -5.68 13.31
N SER A 62 6.15 -6.96 13.17
CA SER A 62 5.11 -7.38 12.21
C SER A 62 3.70 -6.96 12.67
N GLU A 63 3.43 -6.96 13.97
CA GLU A 63 2.16 -6.52 14.54
C GLU A 63 2.00 -5.00 14.47
N ALA A 64 3.07 -4.24 14.70
CA ALA A 64 3.16 -2.80 14.53
C ALA A 64 2.95 -2.41 13.06
N ALA A 65 3.57 -3.12 12.12
CA ALA A 65 3.30 -2.93 10.70
C ALA A 65 1.85 -3.26 10.34
N ALA A 66 1.28 -4.33 10.89
CA ALA A 66 -0.12 -4.68 10.67
C ALA A 66 -1.10 -3.65 11.26
N GLU A 67 -0.79 -3.09 12.44
CA GLU A 67 -1.58 -2.03 13.07
C GLU A 67 -1.49 -0.73 12.28
N TYR A 68 -0.27 -0.32 11.92
CA TYR A 68 -0.02 0.82 11.05
C TYR A 68 -0.80 0.70 9.74
N SER A 69 -0.79 -0.47 9.10
CA SER A 69 -1.53 -0.74 7.87
C SER A 69 -3.03 -0.64 8.02
N LYS A 70 -3.60 -1.13 9.13
CA LYS A 70 -5.03 -0.96 9.41
C LYS A 70 -5.39 0.52 9.55
N GLU A 71 -4.58 1.29 10.27
CA GLU A 71 -4.78 2.72 10.44
C GLU A 71 -4.60 3.49 9.12
N LEU A 72 -3.60 3.13 8.31
CA LEU A 72 -3.37 3.68 6.98
C LEU A 72 -4.60 3.47 6.09
N ILE A 73 -5.08 2.23 5.94
CA ILE A 73 -6.29 1.93 5.15
C ILE A 73 -7.47 2.74 5.67
N ARG A 74 -7.69 2.82 6.99
CA ARG A 74 -8.79 3.60 7.57
C ARG A 74 -8.69 5.08 7.23
N LYS A 75 -7.51 5.69 7.35
CA LYS A 75 -7.28 7.11 7.07
C LYS A 75 -7.41 7.41 5.58
N VAL A 76 -6.87 6.55 4.72
CA VAL A 76 -6.98 6.67 3.26
C VAL A 76 -8.45 6.52 2.83
N ASN A 77 -9.15 5.47 3.28
CA ASN A 77 -10.55 5.22 2.92
C ASN A 77 -11.54 6.29 3.42
N LYS A 78 -11.17 7.11 4.40
CA LYS A 78 -11.94 8.30 4.82
C LYS A 78 -11.86 9.44 3.80
N GLN A 79 -10.78 9.50 3.03
CA GLN A 79 -10.56 10.51 1.97
C GLN A 79 -11.08 10.04 0.61
N LEU A 80 -11.30 8.73 0.45
CA LEU A 80 -11.78 8.13 -0.78
C LEU A 80 -13.31 8.00 -0.82
N ASN A 81 -13.86 8.07 -2.02
CA ASN A 81 -15.25 7.75 -2.25
C ASN A 81 -15.53 6.26 -1.96
N PRO A 82 -16.76 5.88 -1.57
CA PRO A 82 -17.09 4.50 -1.20
C PRO A 82 -16.69 3.44 -2.23
N PHE A 83 -16.83 3.74 -3.52
CA PHE A 83 -16.50 2.85 -4.63
C PHE A 83 -15.00 2.77 -4.95
N SER A 84 -14.19 3.68 -4.41
CA SER A 84 -12.73 3.74 -4.62
C SER A 84 -11.96 3.21 -3.41
N ARG A 85 -12.64 2.67 -2.39
CA ARG A 85 -12.01 2.23 -1.15
C ARG A 85 -11.08 1.04 -1.38
N ILE A 86 -9.92 1.10 -0.75
CA ILE A 86 -8.96 0.01 -0.69
C ILE A 86 -9.55 -1.08 0.20
N THR A 87 -9.63 -2.29 -0.34
CA THR A 87 -10.13 -3.47 0.37
C THR A 87 -8.99 -4.22 1.04
N LYS A 88 -7.81 -4.25 0.40
CA LYS A 88 -6.65 -5.02 0.86
C LYS A 88 -5.38 -4.17 0.73
N LEU A 89 -4.53 -4.23 1.75
CA LEU A 89 -3.18 -3.69 1.70
C LEU A 89 -2.18 -4.84 1.81
N ARG A 90 -1.16 -4.82 0.96
CA ARG A 90 -0.02 -5.74 0.96
C ARG A 90 1.25 -4.92 1.17
N HIS A 91 2.24 -5.52 1.81
CA HIS A 91 3.56 -4.93 1.94
C HIS A 91 4.49 -5.50 0.87
N GLU A 92 5.25 -4.62 0.24
CA GLU A 92 6.43 -5.02 -0.53
C GLU A 92 7.65 -4.90 0.38
N GLU A 93 8.38 -5.99 0.56
CA GLU A 93 9.52 -6.03 1.48
C GLU A 93 10.71 -5.23 0.98
N GLU A 94 10.89 -5.20 -0.33
CA GLU A 94 11.94 -4.51 -1.06
C GLU A 94 11.39 -3.26 -1.76
N PRO A 95 12.19 -2.21 -1.95
CA PRO A 95 11.80 -1.05 -2.75
C PRO A 95 11.39 -1.44 -4.17
N PHE A 96 10.39 -0.74 -4.72
CA PHE A 96 9.94 -1.06 -6.07
C PHE A 96 11.02 -0.80 -7.12
N GLU A 97 11.12 -1.70 -8.09
CA GLU A 97 11.99 -1.52 -9.24
C GLU A 97 11.59 -0.29 -10.05
N LYS A 98 12.53 0.65 -10.21
CA LYS A 98 12.33 1.89 -10.95
C LYS A 98 13.15 1.90 -12.24
N THR A 99 12.66 2.64 -13.22
CA THR A 99 13.42 3.00 -14.43
C THR A 99 14.51 4.02 -14.09
N PRO A 100 15.48 4.29 -14.99
CA PRO A 100 16.44 5.39 -14.81
C PRO A 100 15.78 6.76 -14.61
N LYS A 101 14.54 6.94 -15.09
CA LYS A 101 13.72 8.14 -14.86
C LYS A 101 12.97 8.14 -13.52
N LYS A 102 13.28 7.22 -12.61
CA LYS A 102 12.65 7.02 -11.29
C LYS A 102 11.16 6.64 -11.33
N THR A 103 10.62 6.27 -12.49
CA THR A 103 9.25 5.74 -12.59
C THR A 103 9.22 4.26 -12.21
N ILE A 104 8.27 3.86 -11.36
CA ILE A 104 8.07 2.46 -10.93
C ILE A 104 7.68 1.58 -12.13
N LYS A 105 8.32 0.41 -12.24
CA LYS A 105 8.01 -0.63 -13.23
C LYS A 105 6.78 -1.45 -12.79
N ARG A 106 5.61 -0.82 -12.77
CA ARG A 106 4.35 -1.42 -12.27
C ARG A 106 4.02 -2.81 -12.85
N TYR A 107 4.40 -3.08 -14.10
CA TYR A 107 4.14 -4.37 -14.76
C TYR A 107 4.73 -5.58 -14.01
N LEU A 108 5.76 -5.39 -13.18
CA LEU A 108 6.36 -6.43 -12.34
C LEU A 108 5.45 -6.82 -11.17
N TYR A 109 4.58 -5.92 -10.71
CA TYR A 109 3.82 -6.09 -9.46
C TYR A 109 2.33 -6.35 -9.70
N THR A 110 1.78 -5.85 -10.81
CA THR A 110 0.33 -5.94 -11.09
C THR A 110 -0.07 -7.23 -11.82
N ARG A 111 0.87 -7.97 -12.42
CA ARG A 111 0.59 -9.10 -13.32
C ARG A 111 1.11 -10.45 -12.81
N PHE A 112 2.15 -10.45 -11.98
CA PHE A 112 2.87 -11.67 -11.58
C PHE A 112 2.40 -12.27 -10.24
N LYS A 113 1.83 -11.50 -9.31
CA LYS A 113 1.38 -12.05 -8.02
C LYS A 113 -0.01 -12.74 -8.06
N LYS A 114 -0.53 -13.02 -9.26
CA LYS A 114 -1.80 -13.75 -9.40
C LYS A 114 -1.63 -15.27 -9.23
N ASP A 115 -0.41 -15.80 -9.40
CA ASP A 115 -0.15 -17.25 -9.45
C ASP A 115 0.52 -17.83 -8.19
N ASP A 116 1.02 -17.03 -7.24
CA ASP A 116 1.74 -17.54 -6.06
C ASP A 116 0.83 -17.91 -4.86
N SER A 117 -0.48 -18.12 -5.09
CA SER A 117 -1.44 -18.47 -4.03
C SER A 117 -2.37 -19.66 -4.36
N GLU A 118 -1.91 -20.60 -5.20
CA GLU A 118 -2.50 -21.95 -5.30
C GLU A 118 -1.71 -22.99 -4.50
#